data_AF-A0A354PHH9-F1
#
_entry.id   AF-A0A354PHH9-F1
#
_cell.length_a   1.000
_cell.length_b   1.000
_cell.length_c   1.000
_cell.angle_alpha   90.00
_cell.angle_beta   90.00
_cell.angle_gamma   90.00
#
_symmetry.space_group_name_H-M   'P 1'
#
loop_
_entity.id
_entity.type
_entity.pdbx_description
1 polymer ?
#
loop_
_entity_poly.entity_id
_entity_poly.type
_entity_poly.pdbx_seq_one_letter_code
_entity_poly.pdbx_strand_id
1 'polypeptide(L)'
;MVEDAGTDQLHACGGNSRCTTCRVRFVDGEPSEITEAEAATLAARGITESGIRLSCQIVCEHDMTVELISRFEGSGRKDMGSPVADELTPSPVWTKR
;
A
#
# COMPACT_ATOMS: atom_id res chain seq x y z
N MET A 1 5.83 -1.44 9.35
CA MET A 1 6.47 -0.47 8.40
C MET A 1 6.56 0.95 8.94
N VAL A 2 5.45 1.61 9.29
CA VAL A 2 5.51 2.96 9.90
C VAL A 2 6.11 2.87 11.31
N GLU A 3 5.54 2.01 12.14
CA GLU A 3 5.96 1.84 13.53
C GLU A 3 7.34 1.16 13.63
N ASP A 4 7.51 0.01 12.95
CA ASP A 4 8.75 -0.79 13.09
C ASP A 4 9.98 -0.14 12.44
N ALA A 5 9.80 0.52 11.29
CA ALA A 5 10.91 1.07 10.51
C ALA A 5 11.01 2.60 10.61
N GLY A 6 10.16 3.25 11.41
CA GLY A 6 10.19 4.70 11.63
C GLY A 6 9.94 5.52 10.35
N THR A 7 9.15 4.99 9.42
CA THR A 7 8.86 5.65 8.14
C THR A 7 7.68 6.60 8.26
N ASP A 8 7.57 7.56 7.36
CA ASP A 8 6.47 8.51 7.29
C ASP A 8 5.50 8.19 6.14
N GLN A 9 5.32 6.92 5.81
CA GLN A 9 4.37 6.51 4.77
C GLN A 9 2.92 6.87 5.14
N LEU A 10 2.23 7.53 4.21
CA LEU A 10 0.81 7.83 4.38
C LEU A 10 -0.07 6.58 4.37
N HIS A 11 -1.12 6.61 5.16
CA HIS A 11 -2.11 5.54 5.28
C HIS A 11 -3.49 6.14 5.58
N ALA A 12 -3.90 7.11 4.77
CA ALA A 12 -5.05 7.98 5.02
C ALA A 12 -6.37 7.28 5.33
N CYS A 13 -6.60 6.09 4.76
CA CYS A 13 -7.82 5.31 5.01
C CYS A 13 -7.66 4.23 6.10
N GLY A 14 -6.56 4.22 6.84
CA GLY A 14 -6.26 3.20 7.85
C GLY A 14 -6.22 1.78 7.28
N GLY A 15 -5.65 1.62 6.08
CA GLY A 15 -5.46 0.30 5.48
C GLY A 15 -6.68 -0.33 4.82
N ASN A 16 -7.84 0.33 4.77
CA ASN A 16 -9.09 -0.22 4.26
C ASN A 16 -9.23 -0.35 2.72
N SER A 17 -8.15 -0.27 1.94
CA SER A 17 -8.19 -0.20 0.46
C SER A 17 -9.20 0.82 -0.11
N ARG A 18 -9.29 2.02 0.50
CA ARG A 18 -10.20 3.11 0.07
C ARG A 18 -9.48 4.36 -0.43
N CYS A 19 -8.15 4.37 -0.35
CA CYS A 19 -7.30 5.44 -0.83
C CYS A 19 -6.06 4.87 -1.54
N THR A 20 -5.19 5.75 -2.04
CA THR A 20 -3.94 5.39 -2.73
C THR A 20 -2.73 6.11 -2.13
N THR A 21 -2.81 6.48 -0.85
CA THR A 21 -1.74 7.24 -0.17
C THR A 21 -0.63 6.34 0.36
N CYS A 22 -0.91 5.05 0.57
CA CYS A 22 0.08 4.04 0.94
C CYS A 22 0.86 3.48 -0.27
N ARG A 23 0.89 4.22 -1.39
CA ARG A 23 1.59 3.76 -2.59
C ARG A 23 3.07 3.62 -2.33
N VAL A 24 3.59 2.48 -2.76
CA VAL A 24 5.01 2.16 -2.84
C VAL A 24 5.32 1.68 -4.25
N ARG A 25 6.59 1.80 -4.65
CA ARG A 25 7.10 1.21 -5.88
C ARG A 25 7.99 0.03 -5.53
N PHE A 26 7.75 -1.12 -6.13
CA PHE A 26 8.65 -2.25 -6.04
C PHE A 26 9.93 -2.02 -6.85
N VAL A 27 11.07 -2.28 -6.20
CA VAL A 27 12.39 -2.35 -6.80
C VAL A 27 12.77 -3.81 -7.06
N ASP A 28 12.48 -4.69 -6.09
CA ASP A 28 12.72 -6.12 -6.18
C ASP A 28 11.75 -6.92 -5.30
N GLY A 29 11.53 -8.19 -5.64
CA GLY A 29 10.69 -9.11 -4.87
C GLY A 29 9.19 -8.84 -4.97
N GLU A 30 8.68 -8.23 -6.04
CA GLU A 30 7.25 -7.95 -6.15
C GLU A 30 6.39 -9.24 -6.10
N PRO A 31 5.41 -9.37 -5.19
CA PRO A 31 4.52 -10.52 -5.16
C PRO A 31 3.72 -10.66 -6.46
N SER A 32 3.59 -11.90 -6.95
CA SER A 32 2.79 -12.23 -8.15
C SER A 32 1.29 -12.12 -7.92
N GLU A 33 0.87 -12.06 -6.65
CA GLU A 33 -0.52 -11.97 -6.25
C GLU A 33 -0.89 -10.55 -5.80
N ILE A 34 -2.16 -10.21 -6.04
CA ILE A 34 -2.78 -8.94 -5.66
C ILE A 34 -4.18 -9.23 -5.14
N THR A 35 -4.68 -8.44 -4.19
CA THR A 35 -6.07 -8.57 -3.76
C THR A 35 -7.02 -7.91 -4.76
N GLU A 36 -8.22 -8.44 -4.92
CA GLU A 36 -9.25 -7.80 -5.75
C GLU A 36 -9.54 -6.36 -5.31
N ALA A 37 -9.54 -6.10 -4.00
CA ALA A 37 -9.75 -4.78 -3.42
C ALA A 37 -8.64 -3.80 -3.83
N GLU A 38 -7.38 -4.23 -3.77
CA GLU A 38 -6.25 -3.43 -4.21
C GLU A 38 -6.33 -3.12 -5.71
N ALA A 39 -6.53 -4.16 -6.54
CA ALA A 39 -6.63 -4.02 -7.99
C ALA A 39 -7.75 -3.06 -8.40
N ALA A 40 -8.94 -3.20 -7.78
CA ALA A 40 -10.07 -2.31 -8.01
C ALA A 40 -9.76 -0.86 -7.60
N THR A 41 -9.05 -0.67 -6.48
CA THR A 41 -8.69 0.66 -5.98
C THR A 41 -7.68 1.37 -6.88
N LEU A 42 -6.66 0.64 -7.36
CA LEU A 42 -5.69 1.17 -8.32
C LEU A 42 -6.37 1.55 -9.65
N ALA A 43 -7.21 0.65 -10.18
CA ALA A 43 -7.97 0.90 -11.40
C ALA A 43 -8.92 2.10 -11.29
N ALA A 44 -9.67 2.20 -10.19
CA ALA A 44 -10.58 3.32 -9.93
C ALA A 44 -9.87 4.67 -9.73
N ARG A 45 -8.55 4.66 -9.57
CA ARG A 45 -7.71 5.86 -9.44
C ARG A 45 -6.79 6.07 -10.65
N GLY A 46 -6.93 5.25 -11.69
CA GLY A 46 -6.16 5.34 -12.93
C GLY A 46 -4.67 5.03 -12.77
N ILE A 47 -4.28 4.34 -11.70
CA ILE A 47 -2.88 3.96 -11.47
C ILE A 47 -2.62 2.66 -12.23
N THR A 48 -1.84 2.76 -13.29
CA THR A 48 -1.53 1.64 -14.21
C THR A 48 -0.04 1.35 -14.31
N GLU A 49 0.78 2.11 -13.58
CA GLU A 49 2.22 1.96 -13.54
C GLU A 49 2.62 0.60 -12.94
N SER A 50 3.44 -0.15 -13.66
CA SER A 50 4.00 -1.41 -13.17
C SER A 50 4.84 -1.19 -11.92
N GLY A 51 4.80 -2.14 -10.98
CA GLY A 51 5.53 -2.04 -9.71
C GLY A 51 4.86 -1.14 -8.68
N ILE A 52 3.79 -0.41 -9.01
CA ILE A 52 3.05 0.39 -8.02
C ILE A 52 2.01 -0.48 -7.33
N ARG A 53 2.07 -0.49 -6.00
CA ARG A 53 1.19 -1.28 -5.12
C ARG A 53 0.77 -0.47 -3.91
N LEU A 54 -0.28 -0.90 -3.22
CA LEU A 54 -0.74 -0.33 -1.97
C LEU A 54 -0.08 -1.09 -0.82
N SER A 55 0.85 -0.45 -0.09
CA SER A 55 1.62 -1.15 0.95
C SER A 55 0.75 -1.75 2.06
N CYS A 56 -0.44 -1.18 2.29
CA CYS A 56 -1.39 -1.70 3.27
C CYS A 56 -2.19 -2.94 2.80
N GLN A 57 -1.96 -3.43 1.58
CA GLN A 57 -2.63 -4.61 1.00
C GLN A 57 -1.65 -5.73 0.64
N ILE A 58 -0.41 -5.64 1.13
CA ILE A 58 0.67 -6.57 0.83
C ILE A 58 1.02 -7.36 2.10
N VAL A 59 1.07 -8.68 1.98
CA VAL A 59 1.62 -9.55 3.01
C VAL A 59 3.11 -9.74 2.76
N CYS A 60 3.91 -9.65 3.83
CA CYS A 60 5.36 -9.84 3.76
C CYS A 60 5.73 -11.31 3.96
N GLU A 61 5.72 -12.10 2.89
CA GLU A 61 6.04 -13.54 2.92
C GLU A 61 7.48 -13.86 2.48
N HIS A 62 8.14 -12.92 1.82
CA HIS A 62 9.51 -13.01 1.33
C HIS A 62 10.18 -11.63 1.32
N ASP A 63 11.48 -11.60 1.04
CA ASP A 63 12.26 -10.36 0.98
C ASP A 63 11.80 -9.48 -0.17
N MET A 64 11.54 -8.21 0.15
CA MET A 64 11.05 -7.21 -0.80
C MET A 64 11.83 -5.91 -0.64
N THR A 65 12.15 -5.27 -1.76
CA THR A 65 12.71 -3.91 -1.76
C THR A 65 11.72 -2.96 -2.39
N VAL A 66 11.35 -1.90 -1.66
CA VAL A 66 10.37 -0.91 -2.13
C VAL A 66 10.86 0.53 -1.91
N GLU A 67 10.45 1.43 -2.78
CA GLU A 67 10.58 2.87 -2.62
C GLU A 67 9.28 3.47 -2.05
N LEU A 68 9.41 4.31 -1.02
CA LEU A 68 8.31 5.10 -0.49
C LEU A 68 8.08 6.32 -1.39
N ILE A 69 7.06 6.26 -2.24
CA ILE A 69 6.75 7.32 -3.22
C ILE A 69 5.58 8.23 -2.77
N SER A 70 4.99 7.96 -1.61
CA SER A 70 3.84 8.70 -1.09
C SER A 70 3.98 8.95 0.41
N ARG A 71 5.00 9.76 0.73
CA ARG A 71 5.43 10.12 2.08
C ARG A 71 4.58 11.25 2.66
N PHE A 72 4.56 11.36 3.99
CA PHE A 72 3.87 12.43 4.72
C PHE A 72 4.58 13.76 4.53
N GLU A 73 5.91 13.75 4.56
CA GLU A 73 6.73 14.90 4.19
C GLU A 73 6.33 15.43 2.81
N GLY A 74 6.04 16.73 2.72
CA GLY A 74 5.63 17.38 1.47
C GLY A 74 4.18 17.08 1.01
N SER A 75 3.41 16.26 1.73
CA SER A 75 2.05 15.88 1.31
C SER A 75 0.97 16.95 1.53
N GLY A 76 1.24 17.93 2.40
CA GLY A 76 0.25 18.94 2.81
C GLY A 76 -0.89 18.40 3.67
N ARG A 77 -0.81 17.13 4.12
CA ARG A 77 -1.82 16.54 5.01
C ARG A 77 -1.60 16.95 6.46
N LYS A 78 -2.68 16.98 7.24
CA LYS A 78 -2.63 17.24 8.68
C LYS A 78 -2.01 16.11 9.49
N ASP A 79 -2.17 14.88 9.01
CA ASP A 79 -1.69 13.64 9.64
C ASP A 79 -1.48 12.54 8.59
N MET A 80 -0.87 11.42 9.01
CA MET A 80 -0.59 10.27 8.14
C MET A 80 -1.83 9.44 7.81
N GLY A 81 -2.81 9.44 8.71
CA GLY A 81 -4.03 8.64 8.65
C GLY A 81 -4.35 7.94 9.97
N SER A 82 -5.40 7.12 9.97
CA SER A 82 -5.73 6.24 11.10
C SER A 82 -4.82 5.01 11.13
N PRO A 83 -4.58 4.39 12.30
CA PRO A 83 -3.79 3.16 12.39
C PRO A 83 -4.28 2.08 11.42
N VAL A 84 -3.32 1.32 10.88
CA VAL A 84 -3.59 0.17 10.01
C VAL A 84 -3.75 -1.07 10.89
N ALA A 85 -4.74 -1.91 10.61
CA ALA A 85 -4.93 -3.17 11.34
C ALA A 85 -3.84 -4.19 10.99
N ASP A 86 -3.58 -5.12 11.92
CA ASP A 86 -2.62 -6.21 11.70
C ASP A 86 -3.07 -7.15 10.57
N GLU A 87 -4.38 -7.32 10.41
CA GLU A 87 -4.99 -8.13 9.36
C GLU A 87 -5.42 -7.27 8.16
N LEU A 88 -5.24 -7.82 6.96
CA LEU A 88 -5.68 -7.16 5.73
C LEU A 88 -7.19 -6.89 5.76
N THR A 89 -7.54 -5.63 5.50
CA THR A 89 -8.92 -5.15 5.43
C THR A 89 -9.18 -4.46 4.09
N PRO A 90 -10.25 -4.83 3.34
CA PRO A 90 -11.17 -5.94 3.60
C PRO A 90 -10.47 -7.31 3.53
N SER A 91 -11.15 -8.37 3.98
CA SER A 91 -10.63 -9.73 3.89
C SER A 91 -10.15 -10.03 2.46
N PRO A 92 -8.91 -10.53 2.30
CA PRO A 92 -8.28 -10.59 0.99
C PRO A 92 -8.92 -11.69 0.13
N VAL A 93 -9.29 -11.31 -1.08
CA VAL A 93 -9.58 -12.24 -2.18
C VAL A 93 -8.41 -12.10 -3.16
N TRP A 94 -7.57 -13.13 -3.23
CA TRP A 94 -6.35 -13.10 -4.02
C TRP A 94 -6.61 -13.41 -5.50
N THR A 95 -5.93 -12.68 -6.36
CA THR A 95 -5.90 -12.90 -7.81
C THR A 95 -4.48 -12.73 -8.34
N LYS A 96 -4.26 -13.18 -9.57
CA LYS A 96 -2.99 -12.98 -10.27
C LYS A 96 -2.90 -11.56 -10.79
N ARG A 97 -1.70 -11.00 -10.68
CA ARG A 97 -1.36 -9.71 -11.26
C ARG A 97 -0.97 -9.82 -12.72
#